data_AF-A0A9D6WWD3-F1
#
_entry.id   AF-A0A9D6WWD3-F1
#
_cell.length_a   1.000
_cell.length_b   1.000
_cell.length_c   1.000
_cell.angle_alpha   90.00
_cell.angle_beta   90.00
_cell.angle_gamma   90.00
#
_symmetry.space_group_name_H-M   'P 1'
#
loop_
_entity.id
_entity.type
_entity.pdbx_description
1 polymer ?
#
loop_
_entity_poly.entity_id
_entity_poly.type
_entity_poly.pdbx_seq_one_letter_code
_entity_poly.pdbx_strand_id
1 'polypeptide(L)'
;MGILGILGFLSIFHIIGGAAIGFTLRGLRDGFSIRVPFMLIWGAGFGGLPLIMGFVMFAQMEMPYLVLAQIFIFIGAILVTALTPDWYLDVFKSKEVGAIGFGGIFLLVGIAVAVVSFREEPLVALVFGGIFGGVGAFVFWSGIKTLLNK
;
A
#
# COMPACT_ATOMS: atom_id res chain seq x y z
N MET A 1 -5.84 -2.47 -19.30
CA MET A 1 -6.46 -2.96 -18.03
C MET A 1 -7.93 -2.53 -17.98
N GLY A 2 -8.87 -3.39 -17.57
CA GLY A 2 -10.28 -2.97 -17.40
C GLY A 2 -10.46 -1.99 -16.23
N ILE A 3 -11.54 -1.20 -16.24
CA ILE A 3 -11.79 -0.12 -15.25
C ILE A 3 -11.67 -0.60 -13.79
N LEU A 4 -12.21 -1.79 -13.50
CA LEU A 4 -12.15 -2.42 -12.18
C LEU A 4 -10.74 -2.86 -11.80
N GLY A 5 -9.93 -3.27 -12.78
CA GLY A 5 -8.53 -3.58 -12.56
C GLY A 5 -7.75 -2.35 -12.15
N ILE A 6 -7.98 -1.22 -12.83
CA ILE A 6 -7.28 0.04 -12.49
C ILE A 6 -7.69 0.51 -11.10
N LEU A 7 -8.99 0.46 -10.78
CA LEU A 7 -9.48 0.76 -9.44
C LEU A 7 -8.82 -0.15 -8.39
N GLY A 8 -8.78 -1.46 -8.62
CA GLY A 8 -8.17 -2.42 -7.70
C GLY A 8 -6.68 -2.16 -7.49
N PHE A 9 -5.94 -1.87 -8.56
CA PHE A 9 -4.54 -1.51 -8.48
C PHE A 9 -4.32 -0.26 -7.63
N LEU A 10 -5.00 0.85 -7.95
CA LEU A 10 -4.91 2.10 -7.19
C LEU A 10 -5.32 1.88 -5.73
N SER A 11 -6.33 1.06 -5.46
CA SER A 11 -6.83 0.78 -4.11
C SER A 11 -5.77 0.20 -3.18
N ILE A 12 -4.82 -0.61 -3.68
CA ILE A 12 -3.73 -1.15 -2.87
C ILE A 12 -2.88 -0.01 -2.31
N PHE A 13 -2.55 0.98 -3.14
CA PHE A 13 -1.76 2.14 -2.71
C PHE A 13 -2.53 3.03 -1.73
N HIS A 14 -3.84 3.21 -1.94
CA HIS A 14 -4.70 3.90 -0.97
C HIS A 14 -4.72 3.18 0.38
N ILE A 15 -4.80 1.85 0.40
CA ILE A 15 -4.80 1.07 1.64
C ILE A 15 -3.45 1.21 2.35
N ILE A 16 -2.33 1.04 1.64
CA ILE A 16 -0.99 1.15 2.22
C ILE A 16 -0.72 2.58 2.71
N GLY A 17 -1.00 3.58 1.88
CA GLY A 17 -0.77 4.98 2.19
C GLY A 17 -1.68 5.46 3.34
N GLY A 18 -2.94 5.04 3.33
CA GLY A 18 -3.91 5.35 4.35
C GLY A 18 -3.54 4.73 5.69
N ALA A 19 -3.12 3.46 5.68
CA ALA A 19 -2.61 2.80 6.89
C ALA A 19 -1.38 3.52 7.47
N ALA A 20 -0.44 3.97 6.62
CA ALA A 20 0.73 4.73 7.08
C ALA A 20 0.33 6.05 7.76
N ILE A 21 -0.60 6.80 7.19
CA ILE A 21 -1.15 8.02 7.83
C ILE A 21 -1.89 7.66 9.14
N GLY A 22 -2.67 6.58 9.16
CA GLY A 22 -3.33 6.08 10.37
C GLY A 22 -2.33 5.76 11.49
N PHE A 23 -1.19 5.13 11.16
CA PHE A 23 -0.10 4.91 12.10
C PHE A 23 0.55 6.21 12.58
N THR A 24 0.71 7.21 11.71
CA THR A 24 1.17 8.55 12.10
C THR A 24 0.22 9.16 13.13
N LEU A 25 -1.10 9.10 12.92
CA LEU A 25 -2.10 9.64 13.85
C LEU A 25 -2.01 8.95 15.23
N ARG A 26 -1.81 7.63 15.25
CA ARG A 26 -1.57 6.89 16.50
C ARG A 26 -0.26 7.31 17.16
N GLY A 27 0.82 7.41 16.39
CA GLY A 27 2.12 7.83 16.88
C GLY A 27 2.09 9.24 17.47
N LEU A 28 1.28 10.15 16.92
CA LEU A 28 1.07 11.47 17.51
C LEU A 28 0.36 11.41 18.87
N ARG A 29 -0.52 10.43 19.09
CA ARG A 29 -1.19 10.19 20.38
C ARG A 29 -0.23 9.58 21.42
N ASP A 30 0.59 8.61 21.00
CA ASP A 30 1.38 7.78 21.92
C ASP A 30 2.81 8.33 22.16
N GLY A 31 3.26 9.32 21.37
CA GLY A 31 4.55 10.02 21.53
C GLY A 31 5.32 10.20 20.22
N PHE A 32 5.86 11.41 20.01
CA PHE A 32 6.55 11.74 18.75
C PHE A 32 7.84 10.92 18.58
N SER A 33 7.98 10.26 17.42
CA SER A 33 9.20 9.55 17.03
C SER A 33 9.53 9.86 15.57
N ILE A 34 10.78 9.61 15.15
CA ILE A 34 11.21 9.79 13.75
C ILE A 34 10.36 9.00 12.74
N ARG A 35 9.66 7.94 13.18
CA ARG A 35 8.75 7.15 12.36
C ARG A 35 7.50 7.93 11.95
N VAL A 36 7.06 8.88 12.76
CA VAL A 36 5.85 9.69 12.53
C VAL A 36 5.96 10.54 11.26
N PRO A 37 6.99 11.41 11.08
CA PRO A 37 7.13 12.18 9.84
C PRO A 37 7.44 11.30 8.63
N PHE A 38 8.20 10.21 8.80
CA PHE A 38 8.46 9.26 7.70
C PHE A 38 7.17 8.62 7.19
N MET A 39 6.34 8.07 8.10
CA MET A 39 5.07 7.44 7.72
C MET A 39 4.07 8.43 7.15
N LEU A 40 4.12 9.70 7.58
CA LEU A 40 3.28 10.75 7.03
C LEU A 40 3.66 11.07 5.57
N ILE A 41 4.94 11.31 5.31
CA ILE A 41 5.44 11.59 3.96
C ILE A 41 5.21 10.39 3.04
N TRP A 42 5.53 9.19 3.53
CA TRP A 42 5.31 7.94 2.82
C TRP A 42 3.84 7.72 2.50
N GLY A 43 2.97 7.89 3.50
CA GLY A 43 1.53 7.70 3.37
C GLY A 43 0.88 8.72 2.44
N ALA A 44 1.30 9.98 2.51
CA ALA A 44 0.87 11.03 1.59
C ALA A 44 1.34 10.76 0.15
N GLY A 45 2.56 10.26 -0.04
CA GLY A 45 3.07 9.89 -1.36
C GLY A 45 2.32 8.69 -1.95
N PHE A 46 2.29 7.58 -1.21
CA PHE A 46 1.66 6.33 -1.67
C PHE A 46 0.15 6.45 -1.77
N GLY A 47 -0.54 7.14 -0.87
CA GLY A 47 -2.00 7.29 -0.96
C GLY A 47 -2.42 8.45 -1.84
N GLY A 48 -1.74 9.60 -1.73
CA GLY A 48 -2.13 10.84 -2.38
C GLY A 48 -1.82 10.91 -3.87
N LEU A 49 -0.66 10.40 -4.33
CA LEU A 49 -0.34 10.42 -5.77
C LEU A 49 -1.33 9.55 -6.58
N PRO A 50 -1.66 8.31 -6.17
CA PRO A 50 -2.70 7.52 -6.83
C PRO A 50 -4.08 8.16 -6.77
N LEU A 51 -4.42 8.86 -5.67
CA LEU A 51 -5.68 9.60 -5.56
C LEU A 51 -5.76 10.71 -6.63
N ILE A 52 -4.68 11.47 -6.83
CA ILE A 52 -4.59 12.51 -7.87
C ILE A 52 -4.69 11.88 -9.26
N MET A 53 -3.95 10.80 -9.52
CA MET A 53 -4.02 10.08 -10.79
C MET A 53 -5.44 9.58 -11.09
N GLY A 54 -6.07 8.94 -10.10
CA GLY A 54 -7.44 8.47 -10.19
C GLY A 54 -8.44 9.60 -10.40
N PHE A 55 -8.25 10.75 -9.76
CA PHE A 55 -9.08 11.94 -9.95
C PHE A 55 -9.05 12.41 -11.41
N VAL A 56 -7.85 12.62 -11.96
CA VAL A 56 -7.67 13.06 -13.35
C VAL A 56 -8.24 12.04 -14.33
N MET A 57 -7.89 10.77 -14.15
CA MET A 57 -8.28 9.70 -15.07
C MET A 57 -9.79 9.44 -15.07
N PHE A 58 -10.43 9.30 -13.90
CA PHE A 58 -11.85 8.99 -13.84
C PHE A 58 -12.74 10.21 -14.12
N ALA A 59 -12.25 11.44 -13.91
CA ALA A 59 -12.93 12.64 -14.37
C ALA A 59 -12.99 12.68 -15.91
N GLN A 60 -11.89 12.35 -16.59
CA GLN A 60 -11.84 12.26 -18.07
C GLN A 60 -12.73 11.15 -18.63
N MET A 61 -12.95 10.08 -17.86
CA MET A 61 -13.83 8.96 -18.24
C MET A 61 -15.30 9.18 -17.86
N GLU A 62 -15.67 10.36 -17.34
CA GLU A 62 -17.03 10.67 -16.86
C GLU A 62 -17.55 9.69 -15.79
N MET A 63 -16.66 9.16 -14.95
CA MET A 63 -16.97 8.19 -13.88
C MET A 63 -16.68 8.76 -12.48
N PRO A 64 -17.38 9.82 -12.04
CA PRO A 64 -17.08 10.51 -10.78
C PRO A 64 -17.28 9.61 -9.54
N TYR A 65 -18.13 8.59 -9.63
CA TYR A 65 -18.35 7.62 -8.55
C TYR A 65 -17.08 6.80 -8.22
N LEU A 66 -16.18 6.58 -9.18
CA LEU A 66 -14.90 5.89 -8.95
C LEU A 66 -13.88 6.75 -8.21
N VAL A 67 -13.99 8.08 -8.32
CA VAL A 67 -13.23 9.02 -7.51
C VAL A 67 -13.68 8.94 -6.05
N LEU A 68 -14.99 8.96 -5.82
CA LEU A 68 -15.56 8.80 -4.48
C LEU A 68 -15.14 7.46 -3.86
N ALA A 69 -15.19 6.37 -4.62
CA ALA A 69 -14.74 5.05 -4.15
C ALA A 69 -13.30 5.07 -3.65
N GLN A 70 -12.37 5.71 -4.37
CA GLN A 70 -10.97 5.83 -3.92
C GLN A 70 -10.82 6.66 -2.66
N ILE A 71 -11.55 7.78 -2.56
CA ILE A 71 -11.55 8.62 -1.36
C ILE A 71 -12.05 7.80 -0.15
N PHE A 72 -13.13 7.04 -0.32
CA PHE A 72 -13.65 6.17 0.73
C PHE A 72 -12.66 5.08 1.14
N ILE A 73 -11.98 4.44 0.18
CA ILE A 73 -10.96 3.43 0.47
C ILE A 73 -9.78 4.04 1.23
N PHE A 74 -9.31 5.22 0.79
CA PHE A 74 -8.18 5.89 1.41
C PHE A 74 -8.48 6.36 2.83
N ILE A 75 -9.58 7.11 3.01
CA ILE A 75 -10.02 7.58 4.32
C ILE A 75 -10.38 6.39 5.22
N GLY A 76 -11.05 5.38 4.66
CA GLY A 76 -11.38 4.15 5.38
C GLY A 76 -10.14 3.46 5.93
N ALA A 77 -9.09 3.31 5.13
CA ALA A 77 -7.82 2.75 5.59
C ALA A 77 -7.18 3.60 6.72
N ILE A 78 -7.19 4.93 6.59
CA ILE A 78 -6.71 5.84 7.65
C ILE A 78 -7.49 5.59 8.95
N LEU A 79 -8.82 5.63 8.89
CA LEU A 79 -9.68 5.52 10.07
C LEU A 79 -9.58 4.13 10.71
N VAL A 80 -9.63 3.07 9.90
CA VAL A 80 -9.47 1.69 10.39
C VAL A 80 -8.14 1.59 11.12
N THR A 81 -7.02 1.97 10.51
CA THR A 81 -5.72 1.85 11.17
C THR A 81 -5.62 2.75 12.41
N ALA A 82 -6.07 4.00 12.34
CA ALA A 82 -5.98 4.94 13.46
C ALA A 82 -6.81 4.49 14.68
N LEU A 83 -8.00 3.94 14.45
CA LEU A 83 -8.96 3.56 15.49
C LEU A 83 -8.87 2.09 15.89
N THR A 84 -8.10 1.27 15.18
CA THR A 84 -7.90 -0.14 15.55
C THR A 84 -7.33 -0.23 16.97
N PRO A 85 -7.92 -1.02 17.87
CA PRO A 85 -7.40 -1.22 19.22
C PRO A 85 -5.99 -1.82 19.23
N ASP A 86 -5.18 -1.45 20.23
CA ASP A 86 -3.78 -1.91 20.31
C ASP A 86 -3.64 -3.44 20.39
N TRP A 87 -4.56 -4.12 21.08
CA TRP A 87 -4.55 -5.59 21.20
C TRP A 87 -4.65 -6.32 19.85
N TYR A 88 -5.29 -5.71 18.85
CA TYR A 88 -5.38 -6.28 17.50
C TYR A 88 -4.08 -6.08 16.73
N LEU A 89 -3.38 -4.97 16.98
CA LEU A 89 -2.11 -4.65 16.36
C LEU A 89 -0.92 -5.36 17.02
N ASP A 90 -1.09 -5.88 18.24
CA ASP A 90 -0.09 -6.67 18.94
C ASP A 90 0.37 -7.89 18.13
N VAL A 91 -0.55 -8.49 17.34
CA VAL A 91 -0.25 -9.57 16.40
C VAL A 91 0.77 -9.15 15.32
N PHE A 92 0.75 -7.86 14.95
CA PHE A 92 1.64 -7.26 13.95
C PHE A 92 2.88 -6.58 14.56
N LYS A 93 3.05 -6.57 15.89
CA LYS A 93 4.25 -6.04 16.54
C LYS A 93 5.48 -6.92 16.33
N SER A 94 5.31 -8.19 15.95
CA SER A 94 6.42 -9.02 15.49
C SER A 94 7.01 -8.40 14.22
N LYS A 95 8.31 -8.06 14.29
CA LYS A 95 9.06 -7.55 13.14
C LYS A 95 8.98 -8.52 11.96
N GLU A 96 8.91 -9.82 12.25
CA GLU A 96 8.80 -10.89 11.27
C GLU A 96 7.45 -10.88 10.57
N VAL A 97 6.35 -10.83 11.35
CA VAL A 97 4.99 -10.73 10.80
C VAL A 97 4.81 -9.45 9.97
N GLY A 98 5.37 -8.33 10.44
CA GLY A 98 5.40 -7.07 9.69
C GLY A 98 6.15 -7.19 8.36
N ALA A 99 7.33 -7.82 8.35
CA ALA A 99 8.13 -8.04 7.13
C ALA A 99 7.42 -9.00 6.15
N ILE A 100 6.80 -10.07 6.65
CA ILE A 100 6.00 -11.00 5.85
C ILE A 100 4.80 -10.28 5.24
N GLY A 101 4.02 -9.53 6.02
CA GLY A 101 2.87 -8.79 5.50
C GLY A 101 3.26 -7.74 4.46
N PHE A 102 4.22 -6.89 4.78
CA PHE A 102 4.67 -5.83 3.88
C PHE A 102 5.30 -6.38 2.60
N GLY A 103 6.23 -7.34 2.73
CA GLY A 103 6.88 -7.97 1.60
C GLY A 103 5.90 -8.73 0.71
N GLY A 104 4.93 -9.42 1.30
CA GLY A 104 3.89 -10.15 0.57
C GLY A 104 3.02 -9.23 -0.29
N ILE A 105 2.60 -8.09 0.27
CA ILE A 105 1.84 -7.09 -0.49
C ILE A 105 2.67 -6.53 -1.66
N PHE A 106 3.92 -6.15 -1.41
CA PHE A 106 4.81 -5.65 -2.47
C PHE A 106 5.08 -6.70 -3.56
N LEU A 107 5.24 -7.96 -3.17
CA LEU A 107 5.39 -9.08 -4.09
C LEU A 107 4.16 -9.22 -4.99
N LEU A 108 2.96 -9.22 -4.40
CA LEU A 108 1.71 -9.31 -5.15
C LEU A 108 1.51 -8.11 -6.09
N VAL A 109 1.83 -6.90 -5.64
CA VAL A 109 1.79 -5.70 -6.49
C VAL A 109 2.77 -5.84 -7.67
N GLY A 110 4.00 -6.30 -7.41
CA GLY A 110 4.98 -6.52 -8.47
C GLY A 110 4.52 -7.55 -9.50
N ILE A 111 3.96 -8.67 -9.05
CA ILE A 111 3.39 -9.69 -9.93
C ILE A 111 2.22 -9.11 -10.74
N ALA A 112 1.33 -8.36 -10.11
CA ALA A 112 0.18 -7.75 -10.78
C ALA A 112 0.64 -6.76 -11.87
N VAL A 113 1.59 -5.89 -11.56
CA VAL A 113 2.18 -4.94 -12.54
C VAL A 113 2.84 -5.70 -13.69
N ALA A 114 3.65 -6.72 -13.38
CA ALA A 114 4.32 -7.51 -14.39
C ALA A 114 3.31 -8.17 -15.34
N VAL A 115 2.30 -8.87 -14.80
CA VAL A 115 1.28 -9.58 -15.60
C VAL A 115 0.45 -8.62 -16.46
N VAL A 116 0.04 -7.48 -15.91
CA VAL A 116 -0.86 -6.55 -16.59
C VAL A 116 -0.13 -5.79 -17.68
N SER A 117 1.11 -5.35 -17.42
CA SER A 117 1.87 -4.53 -18.37
C SER A 117 2.68 -5.35 -19.36
N PHE A 118 2.86 -6.67 -19.18
CA PHE A 118 3.79 -7.47 -20.00
C PHE A 118 3.54 -7.36 -21.51
N ARG A 119 2.28 -7.27 -21.93
CA ARG A 119 1.90 -7.27 -23.35
C ARG A 119 1.92 -5.88 -23.99
N GLU A 120 1.56 -4.85 -23.25
CA GLU A 120 1.40 -3.47 -23.77
C GLU A 120 2.67 -2.64 -23.53
N GLU A 121 3.31 -2.80 -22.38
CA GLU A 121 4.46 -2.01 -21.94
C GLU A 121 5.49 -2.90 -21.23
N PRO A 122 6.24 -3.73 -21.98
CA PRO A 122 7.16 -4.72 -21.39
C PRO A 122 8.26 -4.09 -20.55
N LEU A 123 8.69 -2.86 -20.86
CA LEU A 123 9.67 -2.12 -20.07
C LEU A 123 9.10 -1.73 -18.69
N VAL A 124 7.85 -1.27 -18.64
CA VAL A 124 7.16 -0.92 -17.38
C VAL A 124 6.93 -2.18 -16.54
N ALA A 125 6.53 -3.29 -17.19
CA ALA A 125 6.37 -4.59 -16.55
C ALA A 125 7.70 -5.05 -15.90
N LEU A 126 8.82 -4.93 -16.62
CA LEU A 126 10.12 -5.34 -16.13
C LEU A 126 10.62 -4.45 -14.99
N VAL A 127 10.57 -3.13 -15.17
CA VAL A 127 11.13 -2.18 -14.20
C VAL A 127 10.30 -2.15 -12.93
N PHE A 128 9.01 -1.85 -13.02
CA PHE A 128 8.18 -1.70 -11.84
C PHE A 128 7.80 -3.06 -11.26
N GLY A 129 7.43 -4.04 -12.11
CA GLY A 129 7.15 -5.40 -11.64
C GLY A 129 8.38 -6.04 -10.99
N GLY A 130 9.57 -5.83 -11.56
CA GLY A 130 10.84 -6.30 -10.99
C GLY A 130 11.21 -5.60 -9.69
N ILE A 131 11.08 -4.28 -9.60
CA ILE A 131 11.38 -3.53 -8.36
C ILE A 131 10.41 -3.92 -7.25
N PHE A 132 9.11 -3.81 -7.47
CA PHE A 132 8.11 -4.14 -6.44
C PHE A 132 8.13 -5.63 -6.09
N GLY A 133 8.21 -6.50 -7.11
CA GLY A 133 8.23 -7.95 -6.93
C GLY A 133 9.50 -8.44 -6.26
N GLY A 134 10.66 -7.95 -6.70
CA GLY A 134 11.97 -8.32 -6.16
C GLY A 134 12.18 -7.82 -4.73
N VAL A 135 11.89 -6.54 -4.46
CA VAL A 135 11.95 -5.99 -3.10
C VAL A 135 10.94 -6.69 -2.20
N GLY A 136 9.71 -6.90 -2.67
CA GLY A 136 8.67 -7.62 -1.96
C GLY A 136 9.08 -9.05 -1.60
N ALA A 137 9.57 -9.82 -2.57
CA ALA A 137 10.06 -11.18 -2.37
C ALA A 137 11.21 -11.23 -1.36
N PHE A 138 12.18 -10.33 -1.47
CA PHE A 138 13.32 -10.28 -0.56
C PHE A 138 12.87 -10.01 0.88
N VAL A 139 12.01 -9.00 1.10
CA VAL A 139 11.52 -8.64 2.44
C VAL A 139 10.62 -9.75 3.01
N PHE A 140 9.73 -10.32 2.19
CA PHE A 140 8.86 -11.45 2.57
C PHE A 140 9.68 -12.65 3.04
N TRP A 141 10.64 -13.07 2.21
CA TRP A 141 11.50 -14.21 2.51
C TRP A 141 12.39 -13.98 3.73
N SER A 142 12.93 -12.76 3.89
CA SER A 142 13.70 -12.39 5.08
C SER A 142 12.86 -12.50 6.36
N GLY A 143 11.59 -12.10 6.30
CA GLY A 143 10.63 -12.26 7.39
C GLY A 143 10.39 -13.73 7.75
N ILE A 144 10.09 -14.58 6.75
CA ILE A 144 9.91 -16.03 6.94
C ILE A 144 11.17 -16.66 7.55
N LYS A 145 12.34 -16.38 6.97
CA LYS A 145 13.60 -16.95 7.45
C LYS A 145 13.89 -16.55 8.89
N THR A 146 13.58 -15.31 9.26
CA THR A 146 13.77 -14.84 10.65
C THR A 146 12.79 -15.53 11.60
N LEU A 147 11.55 -15.77 11.16
CA LEU A 147 10.54 -16.46 11.96
C LEU A 147 10.90 -17.94 12.21
N LEU A 148 11.44 -18.64 11.21
CA LEU A 148 11.80 -20.06 11.31
C LEU A 148 13.08 -20.33 12.11
N ASN A 149 13.94 -19.32 12.29
CA ASN A 149 15.19 -19.43 13.04
C ASN A 149 15.06 -18.90 14.49
N LYS A 150 13.83 -18.69 14.98
CA LYS A 150 13.52 -18.42 16.38
C LYS A 150 13.17 -19.72 17.11
#